data_AF-A0A6I2M076-F1
#
_entry.id   AF-A0A6I2M076-F1
#
_cell.length_a   1.000
_cell.length_b   1.000
_cell.length_c   1.000
_cell.angle_alpha   90.00
_cell.angle_beta   90.00
_cell.angle_gamma   90.00
#
_symmetry.space_group_name_H-M   'P 1'
#
loop_
_entity.id
_entity.type
_entity.pdbx_description
1 polymer ?
#
loop_
_entity_poly.entity_id
_entity_poly.type
_entity_poly.pdbx_seq_one_letter_code
_entity_poly.pdbx_strand_id
1 'polypeptide(L)'
;MEGCGMRMRAVLGSGLAALVMLGGAASAENRAVGIVQAEYQGIASTAAPDANALFARFRDAGYGTASGISLSREDMVRALATLQQPDAAPGKRIVVLTGRFMKGQQDSYLMQPATDAPGLARAAEQGVALSQVIDLMQDGGPMNVLLLGDASGQLRPGLRLANGIGPLGMTGQRVTVLTGTPAAVARAAEVLLRPNATVAEALAVHSSMRQLAGPPARPAVASPGPAVVTPSPEAPVTSTPQLREAQLNLSRTERGQVQRALTVLGYDTRGVDGVFGSGTRAAITRWQRDSRLPETGHLDARTLQMLRDAAAQAEARSPERARDQAYWEDVAQPGGVAGMRAYLERYPNGIHAAEARRAIGAATTQTDTAAYQRALNANTIAEWRAYLDRHGNSPNAAEARRRLAALEAAQRDAAAEAALGLPAAVRQMVEQRLAQMGLDPGRVDGTFDADTRRAIRQYQRDGNLPVTGYLDETMMVRMLADSIFGG
;
A
#
# COMPACT_ATOMS: atom_id res chain seq x y z
N MET A 1 97.58 -27.14 5.24
CA MET A 1 97.39 -27.00 3.78
C MET A 1 95.93 -27.33 3.52
N GLU A 2 95.03 -26.46 3.10
CA GLU A 2 95.06 -25.08 2.63
C GLU A 2 93.71 -24.46 3.02
N GLY A 3 93.71 -23.20 3.43
CA GLY A 3 92.48 -22.43 3.56
C GLY A 3 92.06 -21.91 2.19
N CYS A 4 90.77 -21.97 1.90
CA CYS A 4 90.16 -21.20 0.82
C CYS A 4 88.87 -20.60 1.35
N GLY A 5 88.88 -19.29 1.56
CA GLY A 5 87.68 -18.53 1.88
C GLY A 5 86.91 -18.16 0.62
N MET A 6 85.60 -17.96 0.74
CA MET A 6 84.93 -16.83 0.08
C MET A 6 83.48 -16.65 0.58
N ARG A 7 83.22 -15.39 0.98
CA ARG A 7 82.04 -14.57 0.66
C ARG A 7 80.72 -14.79 1.40
N MET A 8 80.64 -14.08 2.53
CA MET A 8 79.67 -13.01 2.81
C MET A 8 78.60 -12.72 1.73
N ARG A 9 77.32 -12.90 2.08
CA ARG A 9 76.27 -11.86 1.95
C ARG A 9 75.00 -12.22 2.73
N ALA A 10 74.58 -11.27 3.55
CA ALA A 10 73.41 -11.29 4.42
C ALA A 10 72.09 -11.16 3.66
N VAL A 11 71.01 -11.72 4.19
CA VAL A 11 69.69 -11.07 4.22
C VAL A 11 69.04 -11.37 5.57
N LEU A 12 68.59 -10.30 6.21
CA LEU A 12 67.94 -10.25 7.51
C LEU A 12 66.66 -11.08 7.56
N GLY A 13 66.46 -11.72 8.71
CA GLY A 13 65.16 -12.22 9.13
C GLY A 13 64.21 -11.06 9.40
N SER A 14 62.99 -11.18 8.89
CA SER A 14 61.85 -10.38 9.30
C SER A 14 60.64 -11.30 9.29
N GLY A 15 60.28 -11.78 10.48
CA GLY A 15 58.97 -12.35 10.72
C GLY A 15 57.94 -11.24 10.67
N LEU A 16 56.87 -11.45 9.92
CA LEU A 16 55.60 -10.80 10.16
C LEU A 16 54.49 -11.79 9.82
N ALA A 17 53.55 -11.91 10.76
CA ALA A 17 52.50 -12.89 10.82
C ALA A 17 51.67 -12.97 9.53
N ALA A 18 51.53 -14.18 8.99
CA ALA A 18 50.47 -14.51 8.05
C ALA A 18 49.14 -14.53 8.82
N LEU A 19 48.44 -13.40 8.80
CA LEU A 19 47.06 -13.30 9.21
C LEU A 19 46.22 -14.11 8.20
N VAL A 20 45.91 -15.35 8.54
CA VAL A 20 44.94 -16.16 7.79
C VAL A 20 43.56 -15.54 8.03
N MET A 21 43.19 -14.60 7.16
CA MET A 21 41.79 -14.18 6.98
C MET A 21 41.03 -15.38 6.42
N LEU A 22 40.46 -16.20 7.30
CA LEU A 22 39.35 -17.09 6.96
C LEU A 22 38.15 -16.21 6.62
N GLY A 23 38.15 -15.65 5.40
CA GLY A 23 36.97 -15.07 4.80
C GLY A 23 35.95 -16.17 4.64
N GLY A 24 35.01 -16.27 5.57
CA GLY A 24 33.81 -17.06 5.38
C GLY A 24 33.17 -16.60 4.06
N ALA A 25 32.95 -17.53 3.14
CA ALA A 25 32.24 -17.23 1.91
C ALA A 25 30.91 -16.55 2.28
N ALA A 26 30.80 -15.25 1.99
CA ALA A 26 29.57 -14.52 2.18
C ALA A 26 28.48 -15.24 1.37
N SER A 27 27.45 -15.73 2.07
CA SER A 27 26.31 -16.38 1.43
C SER A 27 25.65 -15.37 0.50
N ALA A 28 25.34 -15.77 -0.74
CA ALA A 28 24.74 -14.88 -1.72
C ALA A 28 23.41 -14.30 -1.19
N GLU A 29 23.35 -12.99 -1.02
CA GLU A 29 22.22 -12.27 -0.44
C GLU A 29 21.12 -12.11 -1.48
N ASN A 30 20.17 -13.04 -1.49
CA ASN A 30 19.04 -12.99 -2.41
C ASN A 30 18.03 -11.92 -1.98
N ARG A 31 17.42 -11.19 -2.92
CA ARG A 31 16.42 -10.16 -2.62
C ARG A 31 15.20 -10.29 -3.52
N ALA A 32 14.03 -10.11 -2.94
CA ALA A 32 12.77 -10.20 -3.68
C ALA A 32 11.84 -9.04 -3.35
N VAL A 33 11.32 -8.36 -4.36
CA VAL A 33 10.37 -7.25 -4.19
C VAL A 33 9.04 -7.56 -4.87
N GLY A 34 7.94 -7.33 -4.13
CA GLY A 34 6.59 -7.66 -4.56
C GLY A 34 5.63 -6.51 -4.50
N ILE A 35 5.17 -6.01 -5.64
CA ILE A 35 4.20 -4.91 -5.67
C ILE A 35 2.98 -5.38 -6.44
N VAL A 36 1.84 -5.41 -5.76
CA VAL A 36 0.55 -5.73 -6.37
C VAL A 36 -0.37 -4.53 -6.25
N GLN A 37 -0.65 -3.87 -7.36
CA GLN A 37 -1.62 -2.79 -7.40
C GLN A 37 -3.01 -3.37 -7.67
N ALA A 38 -3.85 -3.40 -6.64
CA ALA A 38 -5.25 -3.82 -6.69
C ALA A 38 -6.17 -2.62 -6.35
N GLU A 39 -7.48 -2.75 -6.48
CA GLU A 39 -8.49 -1.68 -6.21
C GLU A 39 -8.63 -0.60 -7.29
N TYR A 40 -8.70 -0.98 -8.57
CA TYR A 40 -9.22 -0.09 -9.61
C TYR A 40 -10.76 -0.10 -9.55
N GLN A 41 -11.39 1.07 -9.42
CA GLN A 41 -12.85 1.19 -9.36
C GLN A 41 -13.53 0.37 -10.47
N GLY A 42 -14.38 -0.58 -10.09
CA GLY A 42 -15.20 -1.38 -11.02
C GLY A 42 -14.64 -2.72 -11.50
N ILE A 43 -13.49 -3.19 -11.00
CA ILE A 43 -12.98 -4.54 -11.32
C ILE A 43 -12.74 -5.32 -10.01
N ALA A 44 -13.41 -6.45 -9.85
CA ALA A 44 -13.22 -7.33 -8.70
C ALA A 44 -11.76 -7.82 -8.65
N SER A 45 -11.11 -7.63 -7.49
CA SER A 45 -9.76 -8.10 -7.17
C SER A 45 -9.71 -9.63 -6.95
N THR A 46 -10.25 -10.42 -7.89
CA THR A 46 -10.40 -11.88 -7.75
C THR A 46 -9.34 -12.69 -8.50
N ALA A 47 -8.45 -12.03 -9.25
CA ALA A 47 -7.43 -12.70 -10.07
C ALA A 47 -5.98 -12.45 -9.61
N ALA A 48 -5.76 -11.60 -8.60
CA ALA A 48 -4.42 -11.36 -8.06
C ALA A 48 -4.08 -12.46 -7.04
N PRO A 49 -2.98 -13.21 -7.24
CA PRO A 49 -2.49 -14.17 -6.24
C PRO A 49 -2.17 -13.44 -4.93
N ASP A 50 -2.32 -14.13 -3.79
CA ASP A 50 -2.01 -13.56 -2.48
C ASP A 50 -0.52 -13.18 -2.42
N ALA A 51 -0.25 -11.91 -2.67
CA ALA A 51 1.09 -11.34 -2.69
C ALA A 51 1.79 -11.54 -1.34
N ASN A 52 1.05 -11.43 -0.24
CA ASN A 52 1.61 -11.59 1.09
C ASN A 52 2.05 -13.04 1.32
N ALA A 53 1.24 -14.02 0.89
CA ALA A 53 1.60 -15.43 0.97
C ALA A 53 2.79 -15.79 0.05
N LEU A 54 2.85 -15.24 -1.16
CA LEU A 54 3.98 -15.45 -2.07
C LEU A 54 5.29 -14.92 -1.48
N PHE A 55 5.29 -13.69 -0.99
CA PHE A 55 6.50 -13.06 -0.46
C PHE A 55 6.89 -13.55 0.94
N ALA A 56 5.95 -14.13 1.71
CA ALA A 56 6.28 -14.93 2.89
C ALA A 56 7.18 -16.12 2.51
N ARG A 57 6.86 -16.84 1.43
CA ARG A 57 7.69 -17.96 0.95
C ARG A 57 9.06 -17.55 0.46
N PHE A 58 9.21 -16.36 -0.14
CA PHE A 58 10.52 -15.78 -0.46
C PHE A 58 11.34 -15.51 0.79
N ARG A 59 10.71 -14.97 1.83
CA ARG A 59 11.36 -14.72 3.11
C ARG A 59 11.80 -16.03 3.78
N ASP A 60 10.94 -17.05 3.74
CA ASP A 60 11.24 -18.40 4.25
C ASP A 60 12.39 -19.06 3.47
N ALA A 61 12.55 -18.73 2.18
CA ALA A 61 13.68 -19.14 1.34
C ALA A 61 14.95 -18.30 1.54
N GLY A 62 14.98 -17.40 2.53
CA GLY A 62 16.15 -16.59 2.90
C GLY A 62 16.36 -15.34 2.04
N TYR A 63 15.34 -14.87 1.31
CA TYR A 63 15.43 -13.60 0.58
C TYR A 63 15.19 -12.40 1.50
N GLY A 64 15.94 -11.32 1.29
CA GLY A 64 15.56 -9.99 1.76
C GLY A 64 14.33 -9.52 1.00
N THR A 65 13.17 -9.49 1.67
CA THR A 65 11.88 -9.19 1.02
C THR A 65 11.34 -7.82 1.37
N ALA A 66 10.78 -7.13 0.39
CA ALA A 66 9.83 -6.04 0.60
C ALA A 66 8.61 -6.26 -0.28
N SER A 67 7.41 -6.16 0.28
CA SER A 67 6.19 -6.36 -0.51
C SER A 67 5.04 -5.51 -0.01
N GLY A 68 4.07 -5.24 -0.88
CA GLY A 68 2.82 -4.63 -0.47
C GLY A 68 1.78 -4.59 -1.57
N ILE A 69 0.55 -4.30 -1.15
CA ILE A 69 -0.64 -4.27 -1.99
C ILE A 69 -1.16 -2.82 -2.03
N SER A 70 -1.57 -2.36 -3.21
CA SER A 70 -2.15 -1.03 -3.43
C SER A 70 -1.31 0.11 -2.85
N LEU A 71 0.00 0.00 -3.01
CA LEU A 71 0.98 0.90 -2.40
C LEU A 71 0.96 2.30 -3.03
N SER A 72 1.22 3.32 -2.19
CA SER A 72 1.52 4.66 -2.69
C SER A 72 2.81 4.67 -3.52
N ARG A 73 3.03 5.66 -4.39
CA ARG A 73 4.28 5.79 -5.16
C ARG A 73 5.50 5.86 -4.25
N GLU A 74 5.38 6.60 -3.16
CA GLU A 74 6.45 6.70 -2.16
C GLU A 74 6.76 5.32 -1.55
N ASP A 75 5.73 4.55 -1.18
CA ASP A 75 5.90 3.21 -0.61
C ASP A 75 6.42 2.20 -1.65
N MET A 76 6.03 2.33 -2.93
CA MET A 76 6.60 1.53 -4.02
C MET A 76 8.09 1.80 -4.18
N VAL A 77 8.49 3.07 -4.22
CA VAL A 77 9.91 3.46 -4.32
C VAL A 77 10.68 2.97 -3.10
N ARG A 78 10.11 3.09 -1.89
CA ARG A 78 10.72 2.58 -0.65
C ARG A 78 10.88 1.06 -0.66
N ALA A 79 9.89 0.32 -1.17
CA ALA A 79 9.98 -1.13 -1.33
C ALA A 79 11.08 -1.52 -2.32
N LEU A 80 11.14 -0.85 -3.48
CA LEU A 80 12.15 -1.06 -4.51
C LEU A 80 13.57 -0.70 -4.04
N ALA A 81 13.72 0.27 -3.14
CA ALA A 81 15.00 0.63 -2.53
C ALA A 81 15.63 -0.54 -1.74
N THR A 82 14.85 -1.56 -1.38
CA THR A 82 15.37 -2.81 -0.80
C THR A 82 16.37 -3.51 -1.72
N LEU A 83 16.25 -3.34 -3.04
CA LEU A 83 17.17 -3.93 -4.02
C LEU A 83 18.57 -3.30 -3.98
N GLN A 84 18.70 -2.07 -3.48
CA GLN A 84 19.94 -1.29 -3.44
C GLN A 84 20.66 -1.31 -2.09
N GLN A 85 20.11 -2.02 -1.10
CA GLN A 85 20.84 -2.18 0.15
C GLN A 85 22.18 -2.91 -0.13
N PRO A 86 23.26 -2.50 0.55
CA PRO A 86 24.59 -3.04 0.30
C PRO A 86 24.64 -4.53 0.65
N ASP A 87 25.11 -5.33 -0.31
CA ASP A 87 25.31 -6.77 -0.14
C ASP A 87 26.80 -7.07 -0.05
N ALA A 88 27.21 -7.89 0.91
CA ALA A 88 28.58 -8.40 0.97
C ALA A 88 28.87 -9.40 -0.16
N ALA A 89 27.83 -10.15 -0.58
CA ALA A 89 27.85 -10.98 -1.78
C ALA A 89 26.48 -10.91 -2.48
N PRO A 90 26.35 -10.21 -3.62
CA PRO A 90 25.07 -10.07 -4.31
C PRO A 90 24.49 -11.42 -4.75
N GLY A 91 23.23 -11.69 -4.36
CA GLY A 91 22.44 -12.86 -4.73
C GLY A 91 21.37 -12.58 -5.80
N LYS A 92 20.47 -13.56 -5.99
CA LYS A 92 19.36 -13.49 -6.97
C LYS A 92 18.48 -12.26 -6.69
N ARG A 93 18.03 -11.57 -7.75
CA ARG A 93 17.04 -10.47 -7.68
C ARG A 93 15.77 -10.88 -8.39
N ILE A 94 14.68 -10.97 -7.65
CA ILE A 94 13.38 -11.32 -8.20
C ILE A 94 12.40 -10.20 -7.88
N VAL A 95 11.91 -9.51 -8.90
CA VAL A 95 10.91 -8.47 -8.72
C VAL A 95 9.62 -8.92 -9.38
N VAL A 96 8.52 -8.86 -8.65
CA VAL A 96 7.18 -9.20 -9.14
C VAL A 96 6.32 -7.94 -9.07
N LEU A 97 5.93 -7.42 -10.23
CA LEU A 97 5.04 -6.28 -10.36
C LEU A 97 3.75 -6.77 -10.99
N THR A 98 2.63 -6.63 -10.28
CA THR A 98 1.30 -6.97 -10.81
C THR A 98 0.41 -5.76 -10.73
N GLY A 99 -0.29 -5.45 -11.82
CA GLY A 99 -1.17 -4.28 -11.87
C GLY A 99 -1.38 -3.81 -13.30
N ARG A 100 -1.74 -2.53 -13.43
CA ARG A 100 -1.97 -1.92 -14.73
C ARG A 100 -0.71 -1.25 -15.25
N PHE A 101 -0.38 -1.56 -16.50
CA PHE A 101 0.75 -0.96 -17.18
C PHE A 101 0.29 0.00 -18.27
N MET A 102 0.96 1.14 -18.36
CA MET A 102 0.78 2.11 -19.43
C MET A 102 2.05 2.21 -20.26
N LYS A 103 1.89 2.11 -21.57
CA LYS A 103 2.94 2.28 -22.57
C LYS A 103 3.07 3.75 -22.95
N GLY A 104 4.24 4.32 -22.69
CA GLY A 104 4.69 5.59 -23.25
C GLY A 104 5.55 5.39 -24.51
N GLN A 105 6.16 6.48 -25.00
CA GLN A 105 7.04 6.43 -26.17
C GLN A 105 8.43 5.87 -25.89
N GLN A 106 8.97 6.10 -24.69
CA GLN A 106 10.33 5.71 -24.32
C GLN A 106 10.37 4.66 -23.21
N ASP A 107 9.32 4.59 -22.38
CA ASP A 107 9.24 3.70 -21.24
C ASP A 107 7.79 3.25 -20.97
N SER A 108 7.67 2.28 -20.07
CA SER A 108 6.42 1.73 -19.57
C SER A 108 6.32 1.98 -18.06
N TYR A 109 5.10 2.17 -17.58
CA TYR A 109 4.85 2.59 -16.20
C TYR A 109 3.88 1.64 -15.51
N LEU A 110 4.21 1.19 -14.29
CA LEU A 110 3.25 0.58 -13.37
C LEU A 110 2.44 1.71 -12.72
N MET A 111 1.13 1.68 -12.91
CA MET A 111 0.23 2.76 -12.48
C MET A 111 -0.40 2.47 -11.12
N GLN A 112 -0.50 3.51 -10.29
CA GLN A 112 -1.33 3.48 -9.09
C GLN A 112 -2.82 3.36 -9.43
N PRO A 113 -3.65 2.85 -8.50
CA PRO A 113 -5.11 2.97 -8.56
C PRO A 113 -5.51 4.45 -8.46
N ALA A 114 -5.70 5.11 -9.61
CA ALA A 114 -6.13 6.51 -9.67
C ALA A 114 -7.65 6.61 -9.89
N THR A 115 -8.26 7.64 -9.32
CA THR A 115 -9.69 7.98 -9.49
C THR A 115 -10.00 8.61 -10.85
N ASP A 116 -9.00 9.19 -11.55
CA ASP A 116 -9.17 9.88 -12.84
C ASP A 116 -8.08 9.50 -13.85
N ALA A 117 -8.43 9.39 -15.14
CA ALA A 117 -7.53 8.92 -16.21
C ALA A 117 -6.31 9.86 -16.44
N PRO A 118 -5.06 9.41 -16.22
CA PRO A 118 -3.89 10.28 -16.26
C PRO A 118 -3.38 10.52 -17.69
N GLY A 119 -2.98 11.77 -17.99
CA GLY A 119 -2.11 12.10 -19.12
C GLY A 119 -0.64 11.76 -18.84
N LEU A 120 0.23 11.82 -19.87
CA LEU A 120 1.65 11.40 -19.82
C LEU A 120 2.47 12.05 -18.68
N ALA A 121 2.26 13.34 -18.41
CA ALA A 121 2.91 14.04 -17.29
C ALA A 121 2.49 13.47 -15.93
N ARG A 122 1.20 13.16 -15.75
CA ARG A 122 0.70 12.53 -14.52
C ARG A 122 1.13 11.07 -14.40
N ALA A 123 1.31 10.34 -15.50
CA ALA A 123 1.83 8.97 -15.44
C ALA A 123 3.29 8.90 -14.96
N ALA A 124 4.12 9.88 -15.31
CA ALA A 124 5.47 10.01 -14.76
C ALA A 124 5.47 10.44 -13.28
N GLU A 125 4.50 11.27 -12.87
CA GLU A 125 4.36 11.73 -11.48
C GLU A 125 3.73 10.69 -10.54
N GLN A 126 2.82 9.85 -11.04
CA GLN A 126 2.00 8.92 -10.25
C GLN A 126 2.42 7.45 -10.44
N GLY A 127 3.11 7.11 -11.53
CA GLY A 127 3.59 5.76 -11.80
C GLY A 127 5.04 5.51 -11.38
N VAL A 128 5.46 4.25 -11.48
CA VAL A 128 6.87 3.84 -11.41
C VAL A 128 7.30 3.37 -12.79
N ALA A 129 8.39 3.96 -13.29
CA ALA A 129 8.99 3.63 -14.58
C ALA A 129 9.68 2.26 -14.54
N LEU A 130 9.47 1.42 -15.55
CA LEU A 130 10.07 0.07 -15.59
C LEU A 130 11.58 0.12 -15.84
N SER A 131 12.09 1.10 -16.60
CA SER A 131 13.54 1.32 -16.74
C SER A 131 14.21 1.52 -15.38
N GLN A 132 13.61 2.32 -14.49
CA GLN A 132 14.11 2.53 -13.14
C GLN A 132 14.19 1.21 -12.36
N VAL A 133 13.15 0.37 -12.42
CA VAL A 133 13.15 -0.94 -11.75
C VAL A 133 14.26 -1.83 -12.30
N ILE A 134 14.44 -1.85 -13.63
CA ILE A 134 15.50 -2.62 -14.29
C ILE A 134 16.88 -2.14 -13.82
N ASP A 135 17.09 -0.83 -13.72
CA ASP A 135 18.33 -0.22 -13.23
C ASP A 135 18.64 -0.63 -11.78
N LEU A 136 17.64 -0.62 -10.90
CA LEU A 136 17.78 -1.06 -9.50
C LEU A 136 18.14 -2.55 -9.36
N MET A 137 17.87 -3.36 -10.37
CA MET A 137 18.13 -4.80 -10.36
C MET A 137 19.50 -5.19 -10.94
N GLN A 138 20.23 -4.26 -11.57
CA GLN A 138 21.44 -4.59 -12.33
C GLN A 138 22.58 -5.13 -11.44
N ASP A 139 22.63 -4.70 -10.18
CA ASP A 139 23.70 -5.02 -9.22
C ASP A 139 23.59 -6.42 -8.60
N GLY A 140 22.55 -7.19 -8.94
CA GLY A 140 22.38 -8.58 -8.51
C GLY A 140 23.16 -9.60 -9.34
N GLY A 141 23.39 -10.79 -8.76
CA GLY A 141 23.95 -11.96 -9.46
C GLY A 141 23.61 -13.24 -8.72
N PRO A 142 23.42 -14.43 -9.33
CA PRO A 142 23.58 -14.84 -10.73
C PRO A 142 22.30 -14.74 -11.59
N MET A 143 21.18 -14.27 -11.03
CA MET A 143 19.88 -14.27 -11.72
C MET A 143 19.05 -13.05 -11.34
N ASN A 144 18.70 -12.23 -12.35
CA ASN A 144 17.86 -11.04 -12.19
C ASN A 144 16.61 -11.22 -13.06
N VAL A 145 15.44 -11.43 -12.43
CA VAL A 145 14.18 -11.67 -13.13
C VAL A 145 13.12 -10.68 -12.69
N LEU A 146 12.58 -9.93 -13.66
CA LEU A 146 11.43 -9.04 -13.48
C LEU A 146 10.19 -9.72 -14.06
N LEU A 147 9.22 -10.05 -13.20
CA LEU A 147 7.96 -10.66 -13.59
C LEU A 147 6.84 -9.60 -13.59
N LEU A 148 6.16 -9.43 -14.73
CA LEU A 148 5.14 -8.41 -14.96
C LEU A 148 3.76 -9.07 -15.17
N GLY A 149 2.93 -9.05 -14.13
CA GLY A 149 1.55 -9.53 -14.16
C GLY A 149 0.63 -8.46 -14.72
N ASP A 150 0.35 -8.52 -16.01
CA ASP A 150 -0.47 -7.52 -16.68
C ASP A 150 -1.97 -7.75 -16.39
N ALA A 151 -2.56 -6.85 -15.63
CA ALA A 151 -3.99 -6.82 -15.31
C ALA A 151 -4.77 -5.80 -16.16
N SER A 152 -4.22 -5.37 -17.30
CA SER A 152 -4.83 -4.35 -18.16
C SER A 152 -6.15 -4.81 -18.79
N GLY A 153 -7.29 -4.42 -18.20
CA GLY A 153 -8.57 -4.34 -18.90
C GLY A 153 -8.65 -3.12 -19.83
N GLN A 154 -9.57 -3.16 -20.82
CA GLN A 154 -9.78 -2.09 -21.80
C GLN A 154 -10.21 -0.77 -21.13
N LEU A 155 -9.30 0.19 -20.97
CA LEU A 155 -9.63 1.60 -20.72
C LEU A 155 -9.49 2.43 -22.00
N ARG A 156 -10.23 3.55 -22.08
CA ARG A 156 -9.97 4.59 -23.09
C ARG A 156 -8.65 5.30 -22.75
N PRO A 157 -7.58 5.15 -23.55
CA PRO A 157 -6.30 5.80 -23.27
C PRO A 157 -6.40 7.33 -23.40
N GLY A 158 -5.66 8.07 -22.58
CA GLY A 158 -5.43 9.52 -22.78
C GLY A 158 -4.46 9.81 -23.93
N LEU A 159 -4.34 11.07 -24.35
CA LEU A 159 -3.39 11.49 -25.40
C LEU A 159 -1.96 10.98 -25.10
N ARG A 160 -1.40 10.21 -26.05
CA ARG A 160 -0.03 9.66 -26.07
C ARG A 160 0.33 8.56 -25.06
N LEU A 161 -0.62 7.98 -24.34
CA LEU A 161 -0.45 6.74 -23.58
C LEU A 161 -1.30 5.63 -24.20
N ALA A 162 -0.82 4.39 -24.19
CA ALA A 162 -1.59 3.22 -24.60
C ALA A 162 -1.61 2.18 -23.47
N ASN A 163 -2.69 1.39 -23.37
CA ASN A 163 -2.73 0.30 -22.39
C ASN A 163 -1.68 -0.77 -22.73
N GLY A 164 -1.11 -1.37 -21.69
CA GLY A 164 -0.17 -2.48 -21.79
C GLY A 164 1.28 -2.05 -21.63
N ILE A 165 2.18 -3.02 -21.83
CA ILE A 165 3.62 -2.85 -21.67
C ILE A 165 4.25 -2.55 -23.04
N GLY A 166 5.08 -1.52 -23.10
CA GLY A 166 5.77 -1.08 -24.31
C GLY A 166 7.29 -1.11 -24.18
N PRO A 167 8.01 -0.11 -24.75
CA PRO A 167 9.45 -0.04 -24.57
C PRO A 167 9.79 0.07 -23.08
N LEU A 168 10.89 -0.57 -22.68
CA LEU A 168 11.29 -0.69 -21.27
C LEU A 168 12.47 0.23 -20.91
N GLY A 169 12.89 1.13 -21.81
CA GLY A 169 14.16 1.85 -21.72
C GLY A 169 15.34 0.87 -21.73
N MET A 170 16.05 0.73 -22.85
CA MET A 170 17.12 -0.27 -22.93
C MET A 170 18.38 0.16 -22.15
N THR A 171 18.46 -0.19 -20.86
CA THR A 171 19.66 0.06 -20.03
C THR A 171 20.26 -1.17 -19.36
N GLY A 172 19.62 -2.36 -19.34
CA GLY A 172 20.14 -3.52 -18.61
C GLY A 172 20.09 -4.86 -19.35
N GLN A 173 21.21 -5.30 -19.94
CA GLN A 173 21.34 -6.61 -20.61
C GLN A 173 21.36 -7.83 -19.65
N ARG A 174 21.24 -7.60 -18.33
CA ARG A 174 21.33 -8.65 -17.29
C ARG A 174 19.99 -9.03 -16.67
N VAL A 175 18.93 -8.24 -16.89
CA VAL A 175 17.60 -8.49 -16.31
C VAL A 175 16.73 -9.19 -17.33
N THR A 176 16.20 -10.36 -16.97
CA THR A 176 15.21 -11.06 -17.81
C THR A 176 13.81 -10.58 -17.44
N VAL A 177 13.09 -10.03 -18.40
CA VAL A 177 11.73 -9.52 -18.18
C VAL A 177 10.72 -10.51 -18.73
N LEU A 178 9.90 -11.10 -17.86
CA LEU A 178 8.80 -11.97 -18.24
C LEU A 178 7.47 -11.28 -17.98
N THR A 179 6.49 -11.50 -18.84
CA THR A 179 5.13 -10.97 -18.71
C THR A 179 4.11 -12.07 -18.90
N GLY A 180 2.96 -11.95 -18.23
CA GLY A 180 1.84 -12.89 -18.35
C GLY A 180 0.63 -12.44 -17.54
N THR A 181 -0.38 -13.31 -17.42
CA THR A 181 -1.50 -13.04 -16.51
C THR A 181 -1.01 -13.03 -15.05
N PRO A 182 -1.69 -12.29 -14.14
CA PRO A 182 -1.31 -12.24 -12.73
C PRO A 182 -1.11 -13.61 -12.09
N ALA A 183 -2.03 -14.56 -12.34
CA ALA A 183 -1.94 -15.92 -11.83
C ALA A 183 -0.75 -16.71 -12.41
N ALA A 184 -0.45 -16.56 -13.71
CA ALA A 184 0.69 -17.21 -14.33
C ALA A 184 2.02 -16.67 -13.77
N VAL A 185 2.08 -15.36 -13.54
CA VAL A 185 3.26 -14.68 -12.97
C VAL A 185 3.56 -15.14 -11.55
N ALA A 186 2.56 -15.32 -10.68
CA ALA A 186 2.83 -15.89 -9.36
C ALA A 186 3.32 -17.33 -9.41
N ARG A 187 2.76 -18.18 -10.28
CA ARG A 187 3.27 -19.54 -10.46
C ARG A 187 4.72 -19.53 -10.96
N ALA A 188 5.06 -18.62 -11.87
CA ALA A 188 6.43 -18.43 -12.33
C ALA A 188 7.36 -18.01 -11.18
N ALA A 189 6.91 -17.09 -10.32
CA ALA A 189 7.67 -16.68 -9.12
C ALA A 189 7.90 -17.85 -8.16
N GLU A 190 6.89 -18.71 -7.96
CA GLU A 190 7.01 -19.93 -7.14
C GLU A 190 8.01 -20.93 -7.73
N VAL A 191 8.09 -21.05 -9.06
CA VAL A 191 9.12 -21.88 -9.70
C VAL A 191 10.51 -21.35 -9.37
N LEU A 192 10.73 -20.03 -9.48
CA LEU A 192 12.02 -19.39 -9.24
C LEU A 192 12.52 -19.48 -7.79
N LEU A 193 11.64 -19.79 -6.82
CA LEU A 193 12.03 -20.08 -5.44
C LEU A 193 12.88 -21.36 -5.32
N ARG A 194 12.78 -22.28 -6.28
CA ARG A 194 13.51 -23.55 -6.19
C ARG A 194 15.02 -23.29 -6.36
N PRO A 195 15.88 -24.03 -5.63
CA PRO A 195 17.33 -23.79 -5.61
C PRO A 195 17.97 -23.71 -7.01
N ASN A 196 17.53 -24.58 -7.93
CA ASN A 196 18.09 -24.73 -9.28
C ASN A 196 17.11 -24.32 -10.40
N ALA A 197 16.06 -23.57 -10.07
CA ALA A 197 15.10 -23.17 -11.09
C ALA A 197 15.74 -22.31 -12.18
N THR A 198 15.27 -22.49 -13.41
CA THR A 198 15.68 -21.66 -14.54
C THR A 198 14.57 -20.71 -14.98
N VAL A 199 14.97 -19.63 -15.67
CA VAL A 199 14.01 -18.73 -16.30
C VAL A 199 13.16 -19.47 -17.35
N ALA A 200 13.71 -20.48 -18.01
CA ALA A 200 12.97 -21.30 -18.97
C ALA A 200 11.84 -22.11 -18.32
N GLU A 201 12.07 -22.68 -17.14
CA GLU A 201 11.03 -23.37 -16.38
C GLU A 201 9.93 -22.40 -15.90
N ALA A 202 10.34 -21.20 -15.47
CA ALA A 202 9.38 -20.15 -15.07
C ALA A 202 8.55 -19.66 -16.27
N LEU A 203 9.13 -19.55 -17.46
CA LEU A 203 8.44 -19.20 -18.70
C LEU A 203 7.49 -20.32 -19.16
N ALA A 204 7.84 -21.58 -18.94
CA ALA A 204 7.04 -22.74 -19.35
C ALA A 204 5.81 -23.02 -18.46
N VAL A 205 5.67 -22.31 -17.32
CA VAL A 205 4.62 -22.60 -16.33
C VAL A 205 3.20 -22.38 -16.85
N HIS A 206 3.04 -21.52 -17.87
CA HIS A 206 1.74 -21.21 -18.46
C HIS A 206 1.89 -20.64 -19.87
N SER A 207 0.94 -20.93 -20.77
CA SER A 207 0.97 -20.45 -22.18
C SER A 207 0.89 -18.94 -22.34
N SER A 208 0.38 -18.22 -21.34
CA SER A 208 0.33 -16.75 -21.33
C SER A 208 1.67 -16.10 -21.01
N MET A 209 2.66 -16.85 -20.52
CA MET A 209 3.96 -16.31 -20.15
C MET A 209 4.79 -16.05 -21.40
N ARG A 210 5.39 -14.86 -21.48
CA ARG A 210 6.22 -14.43 -22.60
C ARG A 210 7.45 -13.70 -22.06
N GLN A 211 8.60 -13.94 -22.67
CA GLN A 211 9.78 -13.14 -22.41
C GLN A 211 9.70 -11.86 -23.25
N LEU A 212 9.75 -10.70 -22.59
CA LEU A 212 9.68 -9.39 -23.22
C LEU A 212 11.07 -8.81 -23.53
N ALA A 213 12.04 -9.06 -22.63
CA ALA A 213 13.41 -8.55 -22.77
C ALA A 213 14.43 -9.39 -21.98
N GLY A 214 15.71 -9.07 -22.18
CA GLY A 214 16.83 -9.67 -21.45
C GLY A 214 17.47 -10.88 -22.14
N PRO A 215 18.44 -11.54 -21.48
CA PRO A 215 19.13 -12.70 -22.02
C PRO A 215 18.14 -13.84 -22.27
N PRO A 216 18.27 -14.61 -23.35
CA PRO A 216 17.31 -15.64 -23.70
C PRO A 216 17.18 -16.65 -22.56
N ALA A 217 15.94 -17.03 -22.23
CA ALA A 217 15.66 -18.09 -21.27
C ALA A 217 16.25 -19.42 -21.78
N ARG A 218 17.49 -19.71 -21.38
CA ARG A 218 18.16 -20.97 -21.74
C ARG A 218 17.57 -22.09 -20.89
N PRO A 219 17.17 -23.23 -21.48
CA PRO A 219 16.92 -24.43 -20.71
C PRO A 219 18.20 -24.79 -19.96
N ALA A 220 18.07 -25.42 -18.79
CA ALA A 220 19.22 -25.97 -18.09
C ALA A 220 19.97 -26.91 -19.04
N VAL A 221 21.13 -26.50 -19.53
CA VAL A 221 22.07 -27.47 -20.10
C VAL A 221 22.48 -28.30 -18.90
N ALA A 222 22.15 -29.58 -18.93
CA ALA A 222 22.64 -30.54 -17.96
C ALA A 222 24.18 -30.43 -17.95
N SER A 223 24.73 -29.73 -16.97
CA SER A 223 26.05 -30.11 -16.49
C SER A 223 25.93 -31.59 -16.12
N PRO A 224 26.84 -32.47 -16.58
CA PRO A 224 26.85 -33.83 -16.06
C PRO A 224 26.93 -33.68 -14.54
N GLY A 225 25.88 -34.11 -13.86
CA GLY A 225 25.87 -34.12 -12.41
C GLY A 225 27.08 -34.92 -11.90
N PRO A 226 27.55 -34.67 -10.68
CA PRO A 226 28.31 -35.71 -10.01
C PRO A 226 27.46 -36.98 -10.06
N ALA A 227 28.13 -38.08 -10.42
CA ALA A 227 27.54 -39.36 -10.75
C ALA A 227 26.38 -39.75 -9.82
N VAL A 228 25.38 -40.41 -10.43
CA VAL A 228 24.34 -41.18 -9.75
C VAL A 228 24.99 -42.02 -8.65
N VAL A 229 24.73 -41.68 -7.39
CA VAL A 229 24.87 -42.62 -6.28
C VAL A 229 23.45 -43.10 -5.99
N THR A 230 23.20 -44.34 -6.38
CA THR A 230 22.06 -45.17 -5.97
C THR A 230 21.81 -45.06 -4.45
N PRO A 231 20.55 -45.08 -3.98
CA PRO A 231 20.28 -45.05 -2.55
C PRO A 231 20.67 -46.41 -1.93
N SER A 232 21.82 -46.46 -1.28
CA SER A 232 22.16 -47.51 -0.32
C SER A 232 21.68 -47.10 1.08
N PRO A 233 21.15 -48.03 1.88
CA PRO A 233 20.69 -47.74 3.24
C PRO A 233 21.89 -47.60 4.19
N GLU A 234 21.82 -46.57 5.05
CA GLU A 234 22.55 -46.40 6.33
C GLU A 234 24.01 -45.84 6.30
N ALA A 235 24.19 -44.53 6.56
CA ALA A 235 25.09 -43.89 7.55
C ALA A 235 25.33 -42.36 7.30
N PRO A 236 25.63 -41.54 8.34
CA PRO A 236 25.28 -40.11 8.42
C PRO A 236 26.44 -39.13 8.17
N VAL A 237 26.14 -37.94 7.63
CA VAL A 237 27.03 -36.76 7.71
C VAL A 237 26.38 -35.64 8.54
N THR A 238 26.57 -35.77 9.85
CA THR A 238 26.93 -34.70 10.81
C THR A 238 26.31 -33.29 10.65
N SER A 239 24.98 -33.17 10.55
CA SER A 239 24.31 -31.98 11.12
C SER A 239 23.54 -32.40 12.37
N THR A 240 24.12 -32.09 13.52
CA THR A 240 23.45 -32.34 14.81
C THR A 240 22.12 -31.57 14.83
N PRO A 241 21.07 -32.07 15.51
CA PRO A 241 19.80 -31.34 15.65
C PRO A 241 19.98 -29.89 16.12
N GLN A 242 21.00 -29.65 16.96
CA GLN A 242 21.45 -28.34 17.43
C GLN A 242 21.88 -27.41 16.28
N LEU A 243 22.70 -27.92 15.36
CA LEU A 243 23.16 -27.15 14.21
C LEU A 243 22.03 -26.82 13.24
N ARG A 244 21.07 -27.74 13.05
CA ARG A 244 19.88 -27.51 12.23
C ARG A 244 18.95 -26.45 12.83
N GLU A 245 18.78 -26.44 14.15
CA GLU A 245 18.01 -25.40 14.83
C GLU A 245 18.74 -24.04 14.78
N ALA A 246 20.07 -24.04 14.92
CA ALA A 246 20.87 -22.81 14.83
C ALA A 246 20.75 -22.16 13.43
N GLN A 247 20.68 -22.96 12.37
CA GLN A 247 20.50 -22.49 10.99
C GLN A 247 19.15 -21.81 10.74
N LEU A 248 18.16 -21.99 11.62
CA LEU A 248 16.89 -21.26 11.55
C LEU A 248 17.06 -19.77 11.88
N ASN A 249 18.19 -19.38 12.49
CA ASN A 249 18.51 -18.00 12.86
C ASN A 249 17.38 -17.26 13.61
N LEU A 250 16.61 -17.99 14.42
CA LEU A 250 15.45 -17.45 15.12
C LEU A 250 15.87 -16.32 16.08
N SER A 251 15.28 -15.14 15.86
CA SER A 251 15.38 -13.99 16.75
C SER A 251 14.78 -14.29 18.12
N ARG A 252 15.11 -13.47 19.13
CA ARG A 252 14.55 -13.59 20.48
C ARG A 252 13.01 -13.52 20.47
N THR A 253 12.44 -12.69 19.61
CA THR A 253 11.00 -12.56 19.43
C THR A 253 10.38 -13.85 18.87
N GLU A 254 11.00 -14.45 17.85
CA GLU A 254 10.52 -15.70 17.24
C GLU A 254 10.66 -16.89 18.18
N ARG A 255 11.75 -16.95 18.97
CA ARG A 255 11.89 -17.93 20.06
C ARG A 255 10.79 -17.77 21.11
N GLY A 256 10.43 -16.53 21.44
CA GLY A 256 9.28 -16.24 22.29
C GLY A 256 7.96 -16.74 21.68
N GLN A 257 7.78 -16.62 20.36
CA GLN A 257 6.59 -17.16 19.68
C GLN A 257 6.54 -18.70 19.75
N VAL A 258 7.68 -19.38 19.61
CA VAL A 258 7.77 -20.84 19.78
C VAL A 258 7.37 -21.26 21.19
N GLN A 259 7.85 -20.55 22.21
CA GLN A 259 7.47 -20.84 23.60
C GLN A 259 5.97 -20.62 23.85
N ARG A 260 5.37 -19.56 23.28
CA ARG A 260 3.91 -19.36 23.33
C ARG A 260 3.16 -20.47 22.63
N ALA A 261 3.60 -20.89 21.44
CA ALA A 261 2.97 -21.98 20.69
C ALA A 261 2.97 -23.29 21.50
N LEU A 262 4.09 -23.62 22.16
CA LEU A 262 4.17 -24.76 23.07
C LEU A 262 3.22 -24.62 24.25
N THR A 263 3.15 -23.43 24.86
CA THR A 263 2.24 -23.16 25.98
C THR A 263 0.77 -23.30 25.58
N VAL A 264 0.38 -22.75 24.43
CA VAL A 264 -0.97 -22.88 23.83
C VAL A 264 -1.34 -24.34 23.63
N LEU A 265 -0.38 -25.16 23.23
CA LEU A 265 -0.55 -26.60 23.04
C LEU A 265 -0.52 -27.40 24.35
N GLY A 266 -0.35 -26.74 25.49
CA GLY A 266 -0.33 -27.38 26.82
C GLY A 266 1.04 -27.86 27.29
N TYR A 267 2.12 -27.54 26.58
CA TYR A 267 3.49 -27.87 26.98
C TYR A 267 4.12 -26.72 27.77
N ASP A 268 4.39 -26.95 29.05
CA ASP A 268 5.00 -25.94 29.93
C ASP A 268 6.48 -25.69 29.56
N THR A 269 6.76 -24.47 29.09
CA THR A 269 8.12 -24.01 28.77
C THR A 269 8.85 -23.38 29.96
N ARG A 270 8.18 -23.23 31.12
CA ARG A 270 8.61 -22.49 32.31
C ARG A 270 8.86 -21.00 32.06
N GLY A 271 8.06 -20.41 31.18
CA GLY A 271 8.12 -18.99 30.82
C GLY A 271 8.31 -18.74 29.33
N VAL A 272 8.06 -17.49 28.92
CA VAL A 272 8.22 -16.99 27.55
C VAL A 272 9.19 -15.81 27.58
N ASP A 273 10.48 -16.12 27.52
CA ASP A 273 11.59 -15.17 27.65
C ASP A 273 12.45 -15.07 26.38
N GLY A 274 12.11 -15.85 25.34
CA GLY A 274 12.85 -15.96 24.09
C GLY A 274 14.18 -16.71 24.19
N VAL A 275 14.43 -17.42 25.31
CA VAL A 275 15.65 -18.20 25.56
C VAL A 275 15.31 -19.68 25.67
N PHE A 276 15.89 -20.50 24.81
CA PHE A 276 15.66 -21.95 24.83
C PHE A 276 16.50 -22.65 25.92
N GLY A 277 16.05 -22.52 27.16
CA GLY A 277 16.60 -23.23 28.32
C GLY A 277 16.07 -24.66 28.47
N SER A 278 16.44 -25.33 29.56
CA SER A 278 16.05 -26.73 29.83
C SER A 278 14.53 -26.96 29.86
N GLY A 279 13.74 -25.97 30.31
CA GLY A 279 12.27 -26.00 30.27
C GLY A 279 11.73 -26.08 28.85
N THR A 280 12.19 -25.19 27.97
CA THR A 280 11.77 -25.18 26.56
C THR A 280 12.24 -26.44 25.81
N ARG A 281 13.45 -26.94 26.09
CA ARG A 281 13.95 -28.21 25.51
C ARG A 281 13.09 -29.40 25.89
N ALA A 282 12.72 -29.50 27.17
CA ALA A 282 11.83 -30.55 27.65
C ALA A 282 10.42 -30.44 27.03
N ALA A 283 9.91 -29.23 26.83
CA ALA A 283 8.63 -28.98 26.15
C ALA A 283 8.67 -29.41 24.68
N ILE A 284 9.71 -29.03 23.94
CA ILE A 284 9.92 -29.45 22.53
C ILE A 284 10.00 -30.98 22.43
N THR A 285 10.75 -31.62 23.32
CA THR A 285 10.91 -33.09 23.34
C THR A 285 9.56 -33.79 23.54
N ARG A 286 8.76 -33.32 24.52
CA ARG A 286 7.41 -33.86 24.77
C ARG A 286 6.48 -33.65 23.58
N TRP A 287 6.48 -32.45 23.00
CA TRP A 287 5.66 -32.15 21.82
C TRP A 287 6.06 -33.03 20.63
N GLN A 288 7.36 -33.24 20.39
CA GLN A 288 7.85 -34.14 19.35
C GLN A 288 7.37 -35.57 19.57
N ARG A 289 7.52 -36.10 20.79
CA ARG A 289 7.05 -37.44 21.16
C ARG A 289 5.55 -37.61 20.91
N ASP A 290 4.75 -36.68 21.43
CA ASP A 290 3.29 -36.75 21.34
C ASP A 290 2.83 -36.55 19.86
N SER A 291 3.66 -35.89 19.04
CA SER A 291 3.49 -35.75 17.58
C SER A 291 4.09 -36.90 16.76
N ARG A 292 4.62 -37.95 17.39
CA ARG A 292 5.31 -39.10 16.74
C ARG A 292 6.52 -38.70 15.88
N LEU A 293 7.23 -37.66 16.30
CA LEU A 293 8.46 -37.17 15.69
C LEU A 293 9.69 -37.65 16.50
N PRO A 294 10.89 -37.68 15.90
CA PRO A 294 12.12 -37.93 16.66
C PRO A 294 12.30 -36.93 17.82
N GLU A 295 12.52 -37.43 19.03
CA GLU A 295 12.66 -36.68 20.28
C GLU A 295 14.03 -35.99 20.41
N THR A 296 14.37 -35.13 19.44
CA THR A 296 15.67 -34.45 19.39
C THR A 296 15.78 -33.30 20.39
N GLY A 297 14.66 -32.78 20.89
CA GLY A 297 14.58 -31.58 21.74
C GLY A 297 14.95 -30.28 21.02
N HIS A 298 15.15 -30.34 19.70
CA HIS A 298 15.54 -29.22 18.84
C HIS A 298 14.62 -29.15 17.63
N LEU A 299 14.26 -27.93 17.22
CA LEU A 299 13.39 -27.70 16.08
C LEU A 299 14.20 -27.56 14.79
N ASP A 300 13.70 -28.13 13.71
CA ASP A 300 14.09 -27.81 12.33
C ASP A 300 12.95 -27.05 11.63
N ALA A 301 13.17 -26.61 10.39
CA ALA A 301 12.20 -25.76 9.69
C ALA A 301 10.82 -26.44 9.56
N ARG A 302 10.83 -27.76 9.31
CA ARG A 302 9.61 -28.55 9.17
C ARG A 302 8.86 -28.66 10.49
N THR A 303 9.56 -29.04 11.56
CA THR A 303 8.95 -29.22 12.88
C THR A 303 8.54 -27.89 13.51
N LEU A 304 9.26 -26.79 13.24
CA LEU A 304 8.83 -25.44 13.59
C LEU A 304 7.49 -25.08 12.93
N GLN A 305 7.34 -25.37 11.63
CA GLN A 305 6.07 -25.12 10.93
C GLN A 305 4.94 -25.99 11.50
N MET A 306 5.18 -27.28 11.71
CA MET A 306 4.20 -28.18 12.32
C MET A 306 3.74 -27.69 13.71
N LEU A 307 4.66 -27.17 14.53
CA LEU A 307 4.34 -26.60 15.83
C LEU A 307 3.45 -25.36 15.70
N ARG A 308 3.79 -24.45 14.77
CA ARG A 308 3.00 -23.23 14.50
C ARG A 308 1.59 -23.58 14.04
N ASP A 309 1.46 -24.53 13.11
CA ASP A 309 0.17 -24.96 12.59
C ASP A 309 -0.68 -25.62 13.68
N ALA A 310 -0.08 -26.47 14.52
CA ALA A 310 -0.76 -27.10 15.64
C ALA A 310 -1.26 -26.05 16.64
N ALA A 311 -0.43 -25.07 17.00
CA ALA A 311 -0.81 -24.00 17.92
C ALA A 311 -1.95 -23.15 17.34
N ALA A 312 -1.87 -22.78 16.05
CA ALA A 312 -2.94 -22.04 15.38
C ALA A 312 -4.28 -22.81 15.40
N GLN A 313 -4.25 -24.13 15.17
CA GLN A 313 -5.43 -24.99 15.26
C GLN A 313 -5.99 -25.09 16.69
N ALA A 314 -5.11 -25.18 17.70
CA ALA A 314 -5.53 -25.23 19.09
C ALA A 314 -6.20 -23.91 19.52
N GLU A 315 -5.64 -22.76 19.14
CA GLU A 315 -6.27 -21.46 19.39
C GLU A 315 -7.60 -21.34 18.64
N ALA A 316 -7.68 -21.80 17.38
CA ALA A 316 -8.92 -21.79 16.59
C ALA A 316 -10.03 -22.62 17.24
N ARG A 317 -9.68 -23.71 17.92
CA ARG A 317 -10.62 -24.57 18.66
C ARG A 317 -10.88 -24.11 20.10
N SER A 318 -10.26 -23.01 20.54
CA SER A 318 -10.43 -22.56 21.91
C SER A 318 -11.89 -22.20 22.20
N PRO A 319 -12.43 -22.58 23.38
CA PRO A 319 -13.80 -22.21 23.77
C PRO A 319 -14.05 -20.70 23.78
N GLU A 320 -13.00 -19.92 24.01
CA GLU A 320 -13.06 -18.46 23.99
C GLU A 320 -13.30 -17.92 22.58
N ARG A 321 -12.57 -18.43 21.56
CA ARG A 321 -12.84 -18.08 20.16
C ARG A 321 -14.22 -18.52 19.70
N ALA A 322 -14.70 -19.69 20.15
CA ALA A 322 -16.05 -20.14 19.86
C ALA A 322 -17.13 -19.20 20.44
N ARG A 323 -16.92 -18.69 21.68
CA ARG A 323 -17.83 -17.73 22.31
C ARG A 323 -17.78 -16.35 21.67
N ASP A 324 -16.59 -15.87 21.30
CA ASP A 324 -16.41 -14.63 20.52
C ASP A 324 -17.18 -14.71 19.20
N GLN A 325 -16.96 -15.78 18.42
CA GLN A 325 -17.66 -16.03 17.16
C GLN A 325 -19.18 -16.08 17.33
N ALA A 326 -19.68 -16.85 18.32
CA ALA A 326 -21.11 -16.96 18.57
C ALA A 326 -21.72 -15.60 18.95
N TYR A 327 -21.05 -14.81 19.80
CA TYR A 327 -21.53 -13.47 20.15
C TYR A 327 -21.55 -12.53 18.95
N TRP A 328 -20.57 -12.65 18.04
CA TRP A 328 -20.55 -11.90 16.78
C TRP A 328 -21.76 -12.24 15.89
N GLU A 329 -22.05 -13.52 15.69
CA GLU A 329 -23.15 -14.00 14.84
C GLU A 329 -24.54 -13.72 15.43
N ASP A 330 -24.71 -13.94 16.73
CA ASP A 330 -26.03 -13.87 17.38
C ASP A 330 -26.42 -12.45 17.81
N VAL A 331 -25.43 -11.61 18.17
CA VAL A 331 -25.68 -10.28 18.76
C VAL A 331 -25.15 -9.17 17.86
N ALA A 332 -23.91 -9.28 17.39
CA ALA A 332 -23.25 -8.16 16.72
C ALA A 332 -23.81 -7.90 15.32
N GLN A 333 -23.87 -8.91 14.45
CA GLN A 333 -24.38 -8.75 13.09
C GLN A 333 -25.87 -8.38 13.06
N PRO A 334 -26.79 -9.09 13.77
CA PRO A 334 -28.21 -8.77 13.71
C PRO A 334 -28.54 -7.44 14.40
N GLY A 335 -27.77 -7.06 15.42
CA GLY A 335 -27.94 -5.80 16.15
C GLY A 335 -27.40 -4.55 15.42
N GLY A 336 -26.80 -4.70 14.23
CA GLY A 336 -26.22 -3.61 13.46
C GLY A 336 -25.20 -2.80 14.28
N VAL A 337 -25.25 -1.46 14.17
CA VAL A 337 -24.30 -0.57 14.88
C VAL A 337 -24.36 -0.75 16.41
N ALA A 338 -25.54 -0.98 16.97
CA ALA A 338 -25.69 -1.19 18.41
C ALA A 338 -25.09 -2.52 18.85
N GLY A 339 -25.36 -3.60 18.10
CA GLY A 339 -24.75 -4.91 18.34
C GLY A 339 -23.23 -4.89 18.20
N MET A 340 -22.71 -4.23 17.17
CA MET A 340 -21.26 -4.07 16.95
C MET A 340 -20.57 -3.29 18.08
N ARG A 341 -21.24 -2.29 18.68
CA ARG A 341 -20.71 -1.58 19.86
C ARG A 341 -20.68 -2.49 21.08
N ALA A 342 -21.76 -3.23 21.35
CA ALA A 342 -21.81 -4.21 22.44
C ALA A 342 -20.72 -5.29 22.29
N TYR A 343 -20.45 -5.75 21.06
CA TYR A 343 -19.35 -6.64 20.75
C TYR A 343 -18.00 -6.04 21.14
N LEU A 344 -17.72 -4.79 20.75
CA LEU A 344 -16.44 -4.13 21.06
C LEU A 344 -16.21 -3.86 22.55
N GLU A 345 -17.29 -3.65 23.31
CA GLU A 345 -17.21 -3.52 24.77
C GLU A 345 -16.82 -4.85 25.43
N ARG A 346 -17.34 -5.97 24.92
CA ARG A 346 -17.09 -7.29 25.49
C ARG A 346 -15.81 -7.95 24.97
N TYR A 347 -15.49 -7.75 23.71
CA TYR A 347 -14.34 -8.32 23.00
C TYR A 347 -13.52 -7.22 22.31
N PRO A 348 -12.85 -6.34 23.07
CA PRO A 348 -12.13 -5.19 22.51
C PRO A 348 -10.99 -5.57 21.56
N ASN A 349 -10.43 -6.78 21.74
CA ASN A 349 -9.39 -7.37 20.88
C ASN A 349 -9.86 -8.71 20.28
N GLY A 350 -11.18 -8.90 20.17
CA GLY A 350 -11.77 -10.11 19.58
C GLY A 350 -11.50 -10.22 18.08
N ILE A 351 -11.79 -11.39 17.53
CA ILE A 351 -11.53 -11.74 16.12
C ILE A 351 -12.19 -10.73 15.16
N HIS A 352 -13.37 -10.23 15.52
CA HIS A 352 -14.18 -9.31 14.70
C HIS A 352 -14.07 -7.85 15.13
N ALA A 353 -13.18 -7.51 16.06
CA ALA A 353 -13.09 -6.14 16.59
C ALA A 353 -12.71 -5.12 15.50
N ALA A 354 -11.80 -5.48 14.59
CA ALA A 354 -11.45 -4.62 13.46
C ALA A 354 -12.64 -4.42 12.51
N GLU A 355 -13.41 -5.49 12.26
CA GLU A 355 -14.58 -5.45 11.39
C GLU A 355 -15.70 -4.61 11.99
N ALA A 356 -16.03 -4.82 13.26
CA ALA A 356 -17.02 -4.04 14.01
C ALA A 356 -16.69 -2.54 13.97
N ARG A 357 -15.43 -2.16 14.20
CA ARG A 357 -14.99 -0.74 14.13
C ARG A 357 -15.18 -0.15 12.73
N ARG A 358 -14.81 -0.89 11.69
CA ARG A 358 -15.00 -0.45 10.30
C ARG A 358 -16.46 -0.26 9.96
N ALA A 359 -17.32 -1.20 10.35
CA ALA A 359 -18.75 -1.16 10.08
C ALA A 359 -19.43 0.01 10.81
N ILE A 360 -19.10 0.25 12.08
CA ILE A 360 -19.57 1.42 12.83
C ILE A 360 -19.12 2.73 12.15
N GLY A 361 -17.86 2.80 11.73
CA GLY A 361 -17.33 3.95 11.00
C GLY A 361 -18.07 4.21 9.69
N ALA A 362 -18.28 3.17 8.87
CA ALA A 362 -19.00 3.26 7.62
C ALA A 362 -20.46 3.71 7.79
N ALA A 363 -21.17 3.14 8.78
CA ALA A 363 -22.54 3.55 9.09
C ALA A 363 -22.61 5.02 9.55
N THR A 364 -21.63 5.45 10.35
CA THR A 364 -21.52 6.85 10.78
C THR A 364 -21.33 7.78 9.57
N THR A 365 -20.43 7.45 8.65
CA THR A 365 -20.21 8.22 7.41
C THR A 365 -21.44 8.24 6.51
N GLN A 366 -22.17 7.13 6.40
CA GLN A 366 -23.37 7.05 5.57
C GLN A 366 -24.49 7.96 6.11
N THR A 367 -24.73 7.93 7.42
CA THR A 367 -25.72 8.80 8.07
C THR A 367 -25.34 10.27 7.97
N ASP A 368 -24.05 10.61 8.13
CA ASP A 368 -23.53 11.96 7.90
C ASP A 368 -23.80 12.44 6.47
N THR A 369 -23.46 11.60 5.48
CA THR A 369 -23.66 11.92 4.06
C THR A 369 -25.13 12.19 3.75
N ALA A 370 -26.05 11.36 4.26
CA ALA A 370 -27.48 11.55 4.04
C ALA A 370 -28.02 12.81 4.74
N ALA A 371 -27.55 13.11 5.95
CA ALA A 371 -27.92 14.34 6.66
C ALA A 371 -27.40 15.59 5.93
N TYR A 372 -26.15 15.55 5.46
CA TYR A 372 -25.54 16.62 4.69
C TYR A 372 -26.27 16.86 3.36
N GLN A 373 -26.65 15.79 2.63
CA GLN A 373 -27.43 15.91 1.39
C GLN A 373 -28.82 16.52 1.62
N ARG A 374 -29.50 16.19 2.72
CA ARG A 374 -30.77 16.84 3.08
C ARG A 374 -30.58 18.34 3.31
N ALA A 375 -29.54 18.72 4.05
CA ALA A 375 -29.23 20.13 4.29
C ALA A 375 -28.83 20.87 3.01
N LEU A 376 -28.10 20.21 2.09
CA LEU A 376 -27.79 20.74 0.76
C LEU A 376 -29.05 20.98 -0.08
N ASN A 377 -29.97 20.01 -0.13
CA ASN A 377 -31.17 20.10 -0.95
C ASN A 377 -32.15 21.16 -0.45
N ALA A 378 -32.31 21.27 0.88
CA ALA A 378 -33.16 22.30 1.47
C ALA A 378 -32.49 23.69 1.42
N ASN A 379 -31.17 23.74 1.62
CA ASN A 379 -30.34 24.93 1.66
C ASN A 379 -30.90 26.06 2.55
N THR A 380 -31.38 25.71 3.74
CA THR A 380 -31.93 26.67 4.72
C THR A 380 -31.08 26.75 5.98
N ILE A 381 -31.15 27.90 6.67
CA ILE A 381 -30.47 28.11 7.96
C ILE A 381 -30.85 27.03 8.97
N ALA A 382 -32.14 26.67 9.03
CA ALA A 382 -32.65 25.67 9.97
C ALA A 382 -32.02 24.28 9.74
N GLU A 383 -31.96 23.82 8.49
CA GLU A 383 -31.40 22.51 8.15
C GLU A 383 -29.87 22.47 8.34
N TRP A 384 -29.16 23.54 8.01
CA TRP A 384 -27.71 23.63 8.24
C TRP A 384 -27.36 23.64 9.73
N ARG A 385 -28.15 24.32 10.58
CA ARG A 385 -27.98 24.27 12.04
C ARG A 385 -28.27 22.87 12.59
N ALA A 386 -29.39 22.27 12.20
CA ALA A 386 -29.75 20.92 12.63
C ALA A 386 -28.75 19.85 12.19
N TYR A 387 -28.08 20.05 11.06
CA TYR A 387 -26.95 19.21 10.62
C TYR A 387 -25.74 19.40 11.54
N LEU A 388 -25.30 20.65 11.77
CA LEU A 388 -24.13 20.97 12.59
C LEU A 388 -24.28 20.56 14.06
N ASP A 389 -25.50 20.62 14.61
CA ASP A 389 -25.78 20.19 15.98
C ASP A 389 -25.53 18.69 16.19
N ARG A 390 -25.82 17.87 15.17
CA ARG A 390 -25.65 16.40 15.22
C ARG A 390 -24.30 15.94 14.69
N HIS A 391 -23.72 16.68 13.73
CA HIS A 391 -22.56 16.28 12.94
C HIS A 391 -21.42 17.31 12.99
N GLY A 392 -21.31 18.10 14.07
CA GLY A 392 -20.33 19.20 14.17
C GLY A 392 -18.85 18.81 14.04
N ASN A 393 -18.53 17.52 14.18
CA ASN A 393 -17.19 16.95 14.03
C ASN A 393 -17.01 16.16 12.72
N SER A 394 -17.97 16.19 11.81
CA SER A 394 -17.86 15.50 10.52
C SER A 394 -16.88 16.20 9.58
N PRO A 395 -16.35 15.51 8.56
CA PRO A 395 -15.55 16.13 7.49
C PRO A 395 -16.29 17.25 6.76
N ASN A 396 -17.62 17.16 6.67
CA ASN A 396 -18.49 18.13 5.97
C ASN A 396 -18.87 19.34 6.85
N ALA A 397 -18.59 19.31 8.15
CA ALA A 397 -18.98 20.37 9.10
C ALA A 397 -18.36 21.72 8.76
N ALA A 398 -17.13 21.76 8.25
CA ALA A 398 -16.47 23.01 7.86
C ALA A 398 -17.23 23.70 6.71
N GLU A 399 -17.63 22.94 5.70
CA GLU A 399 -18.40 23.46 4.56
C GLU A 399 -19.82 23.86 4.98
N ALA A 400 -20.48 23.05 5.81
CA ALA A 400 -21.80 23.39 6.35
C ALA A 400 -21.78 24.71 7.15
N ARG A 401 -20.73 24.97 7.96
CA ARG A 401 -20.56 26.25 8.67
C ARG A 401 -20.42 27.44 7.72
N ARG A 402 -19.66 27.29 6.62
CA ARG A 402 -19.52 28.34 5.60
C ARG A 402 -20.86 28.67 4.96
N ARG A 403 -21.64 27.65 4.60
CA ARG A 403 -22.96 27.81 3.98
C ARG A 403 -23.96 28.47 4.94
N LEU A 404 -23.98 28.02 6.19
CA LEU A 404 -24.79 28.64 7.22
C LEU A 404 -24.46 30.14 7.38
N ALA A 405 -23.18 30.46 7.52
CA ALA A 405 -22.73 31.86 7.65
C ALA A 405 -23.10 32.72 6.43
N ALA A 406 -23.01 32.17 5.21
CA ALA A 406 -23.41 32.86 3.99
C ALA A 406 -24.93 33.14 3.95
N LEU A 407 -25.76 32.17 4.35
CA LEU A 407 -27.20 32.35 4.43
C LEU A 407 -27.60 33.35 5.52
N GLU A 408 -26.96 33.29 6.68
CA GLU A 408 -27.18 34.24 7.77
C GLU A 408 -26.72 35.66 7.40
N ALA A 409 -25.63 35.81 6.66
CA ALA A 409 -25.20 37.09 6.10
C ALA A 409 -26.23 37.63 5.10
N ALA A 410 -26.64 36.82 4.12
CA ALA A 410 -27.64 37.23 3.14
C ALA A 410 -28.99 37.62 3.78
N GLN A 411 -29.42 36.91 4.83
CA GLN A 411 -30.63 37.27 5.58
C GLN A 411 -30.50 38.62 6.29
N ARG A 412 -29.32 38.91 6.87
CA ARG A 412 -29.05 40.21 7.51
C ARG A 412 -29.02 41.34 6.49
N ASP A 413 -28.35 41.13 5.36
CA ASP A 413 -28.24 42.15 4.30
C ASP A 413 -29.61 42.44 3.66
N ALA A 414 -30.42 41.40 3.43
CA ALA A 414 -31.80 41.56 2.97
C ALA A 414 -32.67 42.34 3.96
N ALA A 415 -32.51 42.09 5.27
CA ALA A 415 -33.23 42.81 6.31
C ALA A 415 -32.79 44.29 6.38
N ALA A 416 -31.49 44.56 6.21
CA ALA A 416 -30.95 45.91 6.14
C ALA A 416 -31.49 46.69 4.93
N GLU A 417 -31.51 46.08 3.75
CA GLU A 417 -32.12 46.69 2.55
C GLU A 417 -33.62 46.95 2.74
N ALA A 418 -34.35 46.00 3.35
CA ALA A 418 -35.77 46.19 3.64
C ALA A 418 -36.01 47.36 4.62
N ALA A 419 -35.11 47.56 5.59
CA ALA A 419 -35.19 48.66 6.54
C ALA A 419 -34.98 50.04 5.91
N LEU A 420 -34.36 50.12 4.72
CA LEU A 420 -34.27 51.37 3.95
C LEU A 420 -35.65 51.88 3.50
N GLY A 421 -36.69 51.03 3.51
CA GLY A 421 -38.06 51.44 3.22
C GLY A 421 -38.26 52.02 1.83
N LEU A 422 -37.46 51.58 0.83
CA LEU A 422 -37.43 52.19 -0.50
C LEU A 422 -38.75 51.99 -1.27
N PRO A 423 -39.45 53.07 -1.67
CA PRO A 423 -40.61 52.99 -2.54
C PRO A 423 -40.27 52.31 -3.88
N ALA A 424 -41.27 51.68 -4.52
CA ALA A 424 -41.06 51.01 -5.81
C ALA A 424 -40.45 51.93 -6.88
N ALA A 425 -40.85 53.20 -6.91
CA ALA A 425 -40.28 54.19 -7.82
C ALA A 425 -38.77 54.41 -7.61
N VAL A 426 -38.29 54.39 -6.36
CA VAL A 426 -36.85 54.53 -6.05
C VAL A 426 -36.10 53.27 -6.46
N ARG A 427 -36.69 52.09 -6.29
CA ARG A 427 -36.12 50.82 -6.75
C ARG A 427 -35.99 50.76 -8.28
N GLN A 428 -36.99 51.26 -9.01
CA GLN A 428 -36.94 51.41 -10.47
C GLN A 428 -35.81 52.36 -10.91
N MET A 429 -35.59 53.46 -10.19
CA MET A 429 -34.47 54.36 -10.48
C MET A 429 -33.11 53.67 -10.30
N VAL A 430 -32.96 52.82 -9.29
CA VAL A 430 -31.73 52.03 -9.08
C VAL A 430 -31.51 51.05 -10.24
N GLU A 431 -32.53 50.29 -10.65
CA GLU A 431 -32.45 49.39 -11.81
C GLU A 431 -32.12 50.15 -13.09
N GLN A 432 -32.81 51.27 -13.36
CA GLN A 432 -32.53 52.11 -14.53
C GLN A 432 -31.09 52.62 -14.52
N ARG A 433 -30.56 52.98 -13.35
CA ARG A 433 -29.19 53.44 -13.21
C ARG A 433 -28.19 52.32 -13.47
N LEU A 434 -28.43 51.12 -12.94
CA LEU A 434 -27.61 49.94 -13.24
C LEU A 434 -27.56 49.69 -14.76
N ALA A 435 -28.71 49.76 -15.43
CA ALA A 435 -28.81 49.64 -16.89
C ALA A 435 -28.00 50.71 -17.65
N GLN A 436 -28.06 51.97 -17.21
CA GLN A 436 -27.27 53.06 -17.81
C GLN A 436 -25.76 52.87 -17.66
N MET A 437 -25.33 52.22 -16.58
CA MET A 437 -23.92 51.89 -16.34
C MET A 437 -23.47 50.62 -17.10
N GLY A 438 -24.31 50.08 -17.98
CA GLY A 438 -24.02 48.87 -18.76
C GLY A 438 -24.12 47.57 -17.95
N LEU A 439 -24.69 47.63 -16.73
CA LEU A 439 -25.00 46.45 -15.93
C LEU A 439 -26.40 45.98 -16.31
N ASP A 440 -26.64 44.66 -16.38
CA ASP A 440 -27.94 44.11 -16.80
C ASP A 440 -28.78 43.67 -15.59
N PRO A 441 -29.69 44.54 -15.08
CA PRO A 441 -30.62 44.20 -14.01
C PRO A 441 -31.85 43.42 -14.50
N GLY A 442 -31.99 43.17 -15.81
CA GLY A 442 -33.21 42.61 -16.38
C GLY A 442 -34.29 43.68 -16.58
N ARG A 443 -35.53 43.38 -16.18
CA ARG A 443 -36.67 44.29 -16.35
C ARG A 443 -36.63 45.39 -15.28
N VAL A 444 -36.73 46.65 -15.70
CA VAL A 444 -36.84 47.79 -14.80
C VAL A 444 -38.30 47.90 -14.33
N ASP A 445 -38.64 47.17 -13.28
CA ASP A 445 -40.00 47.11 -12.73
C ASP A 445 -40.08 47.45 -11.23
N GLY A 446 -38.95 47.64 -10.56
CA GLY A 446 -38.84 47.96 -9.14
C GLY A 446 -38.80 46.73 -8.24
N THR A 447 -38.75 45.54 -8.81
CA THR A 447 -38.62 44.26 -8.11
C THR A 447 -37.20 43.74 -8.25
N PHE A 448 -36.46 43.74 -7.13
CA PHE A 448 -35.09 43.25 -7.11
C PHE A 448 -35.04 41.72 -7.15
N ASP A 449 -35.19 41.19 -8.35
CA ASP A 449 -35.10 39.77 -8.69
C ASP A 449 -33.66 39.27 -8.86
N ALA A 450 -33.48 38.03 -9.28
CA ALA A 450 -32.15 37.43 -9.44
C ALA A 450 -31.25 38.20 -10.41
N ASP A 451 -31.83 38.84 -11.44
CA ASP A 451 -31.09 39.63 -12.43
C ASP A 451 -30.61 40.95 -11.82
N THR A 452 -31.49 41.65 -11.12
CA THR A 452 -31.13 42.89 -10.41
C THR A 452 -30.10 42.62 -9.31
N ARG A 453 -30.23 41.53 -8.55
CA ARG A 453 -29.24 41.13 -7.53
C ARG A 453 -27.87 40.88 -8.14
N ARG A 454 -27.81 40.30 -9.34
CA ARG A 454 -26.55 40.10 -10.07
C ARG A 454 -25.94 41.44 -10.48
N ALA A 455 -26.74 42.36 -11.01
CA ALA A 455 -26.29 43.70 -11.38
C ALA A 455 -25.77 44.48 -10.17
N ILE A 456 -26.45 44.42 -9.02
CA ILE A 456 -26.00 45.03 -7.76
C ILE A 456 -24.64 44.45 -7.33
N ARG A 457 -24.46 43.11 -7.35
CA ARG A 457 -23.16 42.49 -7.04
C ARG A 457 -22.05 42.93 -7.99
N GLN A 458 -22.38 43.19 -9.25
CA GLN A 458 -21.42 43.68 -10.24
C GLN A 458 -21.02 45.11 -9.92
N TYR A 459 -21.99 45.99 -9.69
CA TYR A 459 -21.74 47.37 -9.25
C TYR A 459 -20.88 47.43 -7.98
N GLN A 460 -21.20 46.61 -6.97
CA GLN A 460 -20.42 46.57 -5.73
C GLN A 460 -18.96 46.16 -5.98
N ARG A 461 -18.74 45.17 -6.84
CA ARG A 461 -17.38 44.75 -7.23
C ARG A 461 -16.62 45.87 -7.93
N ASP A 462 -17.25 46.53 -8.90
CA ASP A 462 -16.63 47.60 -9.68
C ASP A 462 -16.36 48.85 -8.81
N GLY A 463 -17.19 49.08 -7.80
CA GLY A 463 -17.06 50.19 -6.84
C GLY A 463 -16.15 49.91 -5.62
N ASN A 464 -15.52 48.74 -5.53
CA ASN A 464 -14.78 48.25 -4.35
C ASN A 464 -15.59 48.30 -3.04
N LEU A 465 -16.88 47.97 -3.13
CA LEU A 465 -17.82 47.87 -2.02
C LEU A 465 -17.97 46.39 -1.58
N PRO A 466 -18.44 46.12 -0.35
CA PRO A 466 -18.80 44.76 0.06
C PRO A 466 -19.81 44.13 -0.92
N VAL A 467 -19.48 42.95 -1.45
CA VAL A 467 -20.27 42.27 -2.50
C VAL A 467 -21.39 41.44 -1.88
N THR A 468 -22.38 42.11 -1.30
CA THR A 468 -23.54 41.48 -0.63
C THR A 468 -24.66 41.13 -1.62
N GLY A 469 -24.78 41.89 -2.72
CA GLY A 469 -25.89 41.83 -3.66
C GLY A 469 -27.17 42.52 -3.17
N TYR A 470 -27.10 43.23 -2.05
CA TYR A 470 -28.18 44.04 -1.47
C TYR A 470 -27.72 45.49 -1.35
N LEU A 471 -28.67 46.42 -1.45
CA LEU A 471 -28.38 47.84 -1.27
C LEU A 471 -28.12 48.15 0.21
N ASP A 472 -27.13 49.00 0.46
CA ASP A 472 -26.91 49.67 1.74
C ASP A 472 -27.02 51.19 1.58
N GLU A 473 -27.03 51.92 2.70
CA GLU A 473 -27.14 53.39 2.69
C GLU A 473 -25.99 54.05 1.92
N THR A 474 -24.77 53.48 2.01
CA THR A 474 -23.57 54.00 1.35
C THR A 474 -23.70 53.91 -0.18
N MET A 475 -24.18 52.77 -0.68
CA MET A 475 -24.43 52.52 -2.10
C MET A 475 -25.54 53.43 -2.61
N MET A 476 -26.61 53.62 -1.84
CA MET A 476 -27.68 54.57 -2.19
C MET A 476 -27.15 56.01 -2.31
N VAL A 477 -26.37 56.47 -1.33
CA VAL A 477 -25.76 57.81 -1.37
C VAL A 477 -24.83 57.95 -2.58
N ARG A 478 -24.05 56.91 -2.90
CA ARG A 478 -23.12 56.93 -4.04
C ARG A 478 -23.87 56.97 -5.38
N MET A 479 -24.92 56.15 -5.53
CA MET A 479 -25.76 56.17 -6.73
C MET A 479 -26.49 57.50 -6.93
N LEU A 480 -26.89 58.16 -5.84
CA LEU A 480 -27.50 59.49 -5.89
C LEU A 480 -26.46 60.59 -6.16
N ALA A 481 -25.26 60.52 -5.58
CA ALA A 481 -24.19 61.49 -5.80
C ALA A 481 -23.66 61.44 -7.24
N ASP A 482 -23.48 60.25 -7.81
CA ASP A 482 -23.04 60.07 -9.20
C ASP A 482 -24.09 60.60 -10.21
N SER A 483 -25.35 60.77 -9.80
CA SER A 483 -26.41 61.35 -10.65
C SER A 483 -26.35 62.88 -10.77
N ILE A 484 -25.69 63.55 -9.82
CA ILE A 484 -25.62 65.02 -9.77
C ILE A 484 -24.36 65.54 -10.49
N PHE A 485 -23.30 64.73 -10.56
CA PHE A 485 -21.98 65.16 -11.07
C PHE A 485 -21.50 64.46 -12.35
N GLY A 486 -22.28 63.54 -12.92
CA GLY A 486 -21.92 62.74 -14.10
C GLY A 486 -22.87 62.93 -15.29
N GLY A 487 -22.90 64.14 -15.85
CA GLY A 487 -23.62 64.50 -17.08
C GLY A 487 -22.68 65.20 -18.07
#